data_AF-A0AAD4JGW5-F1
#
_entry.id   AF-A0AAD4JGW5-F1
#
_cell.length_a   1.000
_cell.length_b   1.000
_cell.length_c   1.000
_cell.angle_alpha   90.00
_cell.angle_beta   90.00
_cell.angle_gamma   90.00
#
_symmetry.space_group_name_H-M   'P 1'
#
loop_
_entity.id
_entity.type
_entity.pdbx_description
1 polymer ?
#
loop_
_entity_poly.entity_id
_entity_poly.type
_entity_poly.pdbx_seq_one_letter_code
_entity_poly.pdbx_strand_id
1 'polypeptide(L)'
;MAKSIGSEAKERISERLSLIDDLYFPRKVQPADAANPSRRKSLLLHLLSTDAAVFLERYGSKLSLEELNQFDVLRDDYEINWHINNLLSIISPTEKERKSRSAKIKNRRLAYMDKLLVDGNYFSEDAMREREPYLHHEYVGKFQDPSGRSMARPGERWSETLMRRSEEAILVEKIRGEQQRLGVAQSDWVGNERERQEEEEEEEEEEEEEEEIEADEDASEREIAVEKKTVEEVTGMAVEPPTRSSQTVEVKQDHNAEMSVVEPLVADSLSMEEMEDRMEQFMYIMQQKFLSGEDHQHLDYSKIDEDETLDDHWMKEANQDAEEKYFDDIRECDT
;
A
#
# COMPACT_ATOMS: atom_id res chain seq x y z
N MET A 1 -48.47 7.35 -38.98
CA MET A 1 -49.04 6.75 -37.75
C MET A 1 -48.12 7.15 -36.62
N ALA A 2 -48.65 7.71 -35.54
CA ALA A 2 -47.83 8.04 -34.37
C ALA A 2 -47.23 6.73 -33.83
N LYS A 3 -45.90 6.63 -33.83
CA LYS A 3 -45.19 5.53 -33.19
C LYS A 3 -45.51 5.64 -31.69
N SER A 4 -46.02 4.57 -31.09
CA SER A 4 -46.36 4.50 -29.67
C SER A 4 -45.92 3.16 -29.11
N ILE A 5 -45.49 3.16 -27.85
CA ILE A 5 -45.25 1.95 -27.07
C ILE A 5 -46.54 1.11 -27.06
N GLY A 6 -46.39 -0.22 -27.12
CA GLY A 6 -47.51 -1.16 -27.08
C GLY A 6 -48.34 -1.02 -25.79
N SER A 7 -49.67 -1.08 -25.91
CA SER A 7 -50.58 -0.90 -24.76
C SER A 7 -50.29 -1.88 -23.62
N GLU A 8 -50.00 -3.13 -23.97
CA GLU A 8 -49.66 -4.18 -23.00
C GLU A 8 -48.36 -3.86 -22.23
N ALA A 9 -47.35 -3.31 -22.90
CA ALA A 9 -46.09 -2.91 -22.26
C ALA A 9 -46.33 -1.74 -21.28
N LYS A 10 -47.13 -0.74 -21.68
CA LYS A 10 -47.50 0.38 -20.80
C LYS A 10 -48.21 -0.10 -19.54
N GLU A 11 -49.14 -1.05 -19.67
CA GLU A 11 -49.88 -1.62 -18.55
C GLU A 11 -48.96 -2.39 -17.60
N ARG A 12 -48.09 -3.25 -18.13
CA ARG A 12 -47.13 -4.04 -17.33
C ARG A 12 -46.17 -3.15 -16.54
N ILE A 13 -45.56 -2.15 -17.20
CA ILE A 13 -44.63 -1.21 -16.56
C ILE A 13 -45.35 -0.43 -15.44
N SER A 14 -46.53 0.12 -15.74
CA SER A 14 -47.29 0.93 -14.78
C SER A 14 -47.78 0.10 -13.59
N GLU A 15 -48.16 -1.17 -13.83
CA GLU A 15 -48.54 -2.11 -12.78
C GLU A 15 -47.38 -2.43 -11.85
N ARG A 16 -46.22 -2.82 -12.41
CA ARG A 16 -45.03 -3.13 -11.62
C ARG A 16 -44.59 -1.93 -10.78
N LEU A 17 -44.47 -0.75 -11.38
CA LEU A 17 -44.07 0.48 -10.69
C LEU A 17 -45.09 0.91 -9.61
N SER A 18 -46.37 0.58 -9.78
CA SER A 18 -47.40 0.90 -8.78
C SER A 18 -47.26 0.12 -7.47
N LEU A 19 -46.53 -1.00 -7.48
CA LEU A 19 -46.28 -1.86 -6.33
C LEU A 19 -45.03 -1.46 -5.52
N ILE A 20 -44.21 -0.52 -6.01
CA ILE A 20 -42.98 -0.11 -5.34
C ILE A 20 -43.32 0.90 -4.23
N ASP A 21 -43.02 0.62 -2.97
CA ASP A 21 -43.45 1.49 -1.87
C ASP A 21 -42.81 2.90 -1.90
N ASP A 22 -41.52 2.99 -2.25
CA ASP A 22 -40.75 4.25 -2.23
C ASP A 22 -40.77 5.03 -3.56
N LEU A 23 -41.87 4.99 -4.31
CA LEU A 23 -41.98 5.73 -5.56
C LEU A 23 -42.40 7.19 -5.30
N TYR A 24 -41.57 8.13 -5.71
CA TYR A 24 -41.87 9.56 -5.59
C TYR A 24 -43.00 9.98 -6.53
N PHE A 25 -44.03 10.67 -6.00
CA PHE A 25 -45.05 11.33 -6.80
C PHE A 25 -45.03 12.85 -6.56
N PRO A 26 -45.25 13.68 -7.59
CA PRO A 26 -45.31 15.13 -7.43
C PRO A 26 -46.38 15.55 -6.41
N ARG A 27 -46.11 16.61 -5.64
CA ARG A 27 -47.01 17.14 -4.60
C ARG A 27 -48.43 17.51 -5.04
N LYS A 28 -48.65 17.66 -6.36
CA LYS A 28 -49.97 17.89 -6.97
C LYS A 28 -50.86 16.64 -6.94
N VAL A 29 -50.27 15.45 -6.81
CA VAL A 29 -50.97 14.19 -6.62
C VAL A 29 -51.43 14.10 -5.16
N GLN A 30 -52.70 13.79 -4.93
CA GLN A 30 -53.19 13.68 -3.56
C GLN A 30 -52.53 12.50 -2.84
N PRO A 31 -52.15 12.62 -1.55
CA PRO A 31 -51.52 11.53 -0.80
C PRO A 31 -52.37 10.26 -0.76
N ALA A 32 -53.70 10.39 -0.75
CA ALA A 32 -54.62 9.26 -0.80
C ALA A 32 -54.55 8.47 -2.13
N ASP A 33 -54.32 9.16 -3.24
CA ASP A 33 -54.14 8.53 -4.56
C ASP A 33 -52.75 7.90 -4.70
N ALA A 34 -51.73 8.51 -4.08
CA ALA A 34 -50.39 7.96 -4.00
C ALA A 34 -50.29 6.74 -3.06
N ALA A 35 -51.20 6.59 -2.09
CA ALA A 35 -51.25 5.42 -1.21
C ALA A 35 -51.92 4.20 -1.82
N ASN A 36 -52.75 4.37 -2.86
CA ASN A 36 -53.52 3.28 -3.46
C ASN A 36 -52.85 2.76 -4.76
N PRO A 37 -52.42 1.48 -4.82
CA PRO A 37 -51.75 0.91 -6.00
C PRO A 37 -52.53 1.05 -7.30
N SER A 38 -53.85 0.89 -7.27
CA SER A 38 -54.68 1.02 -8.48
C SER A 38 -54.70 2.46 -9.00
N ARG A 39 -54.73 3.45 -8.11
CA ARG A 39 -54.69 4.88 -8.47
C ARG A 39 -53.31 5.27 -8.99
N ARG A 40 -52.24 4.79 -8.34
CA ARG A 40 -50.85 4.94 -8.82
C ARG A 40 -50.68 4.40 -10.24
N LYS A 41 -51.17 3.18 -10.52
CA LYS A 41 -51.14 2.56 -11.85
C LYS A 41 -51.79 3.46 -12.90
N SER A 42 -52.99 4.00 -12.62
CA SER A 42 -53.68 4.90 -13.54
C SER A 42 -52.92 6.20 -13.81
N LEU A 43 -52.29 6.78 -12.79
CA LEU A 43 -51.47 8.00 -12.93
C LEU A 43 -50.24 7.76 -13.80
N LEU A 44 -49.53 6.66 -13.56
CA LEU A 44 -48.35 6.26 -14.33
C LEU A 44 -48.70 5.97 -15.79
N LEU A 45 -49.78 5.24 -16.03
CA LEU A 45 -50.26 4.90 -17.37
C LEU A 45 -50.66 6.16 -18.15
N HIS A 46 -51.33 7.10 -17.48
CA HIS A 46 -51.69 8.40 -18.06
C HIS A 46 -50.45 9.20 -18.44
N LEU A 47 -49.45 9.30 -17.54
CA LEU A 47 -48.21 10.02 -17.82
C LEU A 47 -47.47 9.38 -19.00
N LEU A 48 -47.27 8.07 -18.97
CA LEU A 48 -46.59 7.31 -20.03
C LEU A 48 -47.29 7.42 -21.40
N SER A 49 -48.59 7.67 -21.41
CA SER A 49 -49.36 7.86 -22.64
C SER A 49 -49.38 9.31 -23.14
N THR A 50 -49.15 10.27 -22.26
CA THR A 50 -49.16 11.70 -22.58
C THR A 50 -47.76 12.19 -22.94
N ASP A 51 -46.79 11.87 -22.09
CA ASP A 51 -45.42 12.34 -22.16
C ASP A 51 -44.46 11.26 -21.64
N ALA A 52 -43.84 10.55 -22.57
CA ALA A 52 -42.89 9.50 -22.26
C ALA A 52 -41.53 10.06 -21.81
N ALA A 53 -41.15 11.29 -22.19
CA ALA A 53 -39.88 11.89 -21.80
C ALA A 53 -39.88 12.21 -20.30
N VAL A 54 -40.92 12.92 -19.82
CA VAL A 54 -41.10 13.22 -18.39
C VAL A 54 -41.27 11.95 -17.55
N PHE A 55 -41.87 10.90 -18.12
CA PHE A 55 -41.94 9.60 -17.48
C PHE A 55 -40.54 9.00 -17.26
N LEU A 56 -39.69 8.99 -18.30
CA LEU A 56 -38.33 8.45 -18.22
C LEU A 56 -37.42 9.28 -17.30
N GLU A 57 -37.54 10.60 -17.30
CA GLU A 57 -36.81 11.48 -16.39
C GLU A 57 -37.06 11.10 -14.92
N ARG A 58 -38.33 10.85 -14.56
CA ARG A 58 -38.74 10.63 -13.16
C ARG A 58 -38.61 9.19 -12.71
N TYR A 59 -38.98 8.25 -13.57
CA TYR A 59 -39.13 6.84 -13.20
C TYR A 59 -38.18 5.91 -13.96
N GLY A 60 -37.39 6.44 -14.90
CA GLY A 60 -36.48 5.65 -15.74
C GLY A 60 -35.43 4.88 -14.95
N SER A 61 -34.95 5.42 -13.82
CA SER A 61 -33.99 4.75 -12.93
C SER A 61 -34.55 3.49 -12.26
N LYS A 62 -35.87 3.28 -12.29
CA LYS A 62 -36.56 2.11 -11.73
C LYS A 62 -37.02 1.11 -12.78
N LEU A 63 -36.69 1.35 -14.06
CA LEU A 63 -37.02 0.46 -15.18
C LEU A 63 -35.95 -0.61 -15.38
N SER A 64 -36.36 -1.79 -15.86
CA SER A 64 -35.43 -2.83 -16.31
C SER A 64 -34.95 -2.58 -17.75
N LEU A 65 -33.90 -3.30 -18.18
CA LEU A 65 -33.41 -3.23 -19.55
C LEU A 65 -34.48 -3.65 -20.57
N GLU A 66 -35.24 -4.70 -20.27
CA GLU A 66 -36.32 -5.19 -21.15
C GLU A 66 -37.44 -4.15 -21.30
N GLU A 67 -37.73 -3.41 -20.24
CA GLU A 67 -38.72 -2.33 -20.24
C GLU A 67 -38.21 -1.11 -20.99
N LEU A 68 -36.93 -0.75 -20.84
CA LEU A 68 -36.31 0.35 -21.59
C LEU A 68 -36.31 0.08 -23.10
N ASN A 69 -36.06 -1.17 -23.52
CA ASN A 69 -36.14 -1.56 -24.93
C ASN A 69 -37.54 -1.35 -25.54
N GLN A 70 -38.61 -1.30 -24.73
CA GLN A 70 -39.96 -0.98 -25.24
C GLN A 70 -40.07 0.47 -25.74
N PHE A 71 -39.17 1.35 -25.30
CA PHE A 71 -39.12 2.76 -25.71
C PHE A 71 -38.29 2.97 -26.98
N ASP A 72 -37.64 1.94 -27.53
CA ASP A 72 -36.85 2.05 -28.78
C ASP A 72 -37.68 2.56 -29.96
N VAL A 73 -38.99 2.30 -29.93
CA VAL A 73 -39.96 2.74 -30.93
C VAL A 73 -40.09 4.28 -30.97
N LEU A 74 -39.71 4.98 -29.90
CA LEU A 74 -39.78 6.43 -29.72
C LEU A 74 -38.42 7.14 -29.85
N ARG A 75 -37.38 6.47 -30.38
CA ARG A 75 -36.04 7.07 -30.53
C ARG A 75 -35.95 8.24 -31.52
N ASP A 76 -37.00 8.49 -32.29
CA ASP A 76 -37.08 9.66 -33.17
C ASP A 76 -37.07 10.96 -32.35
N ASP A 77 -37.59 10.93 -31.11
CA ASP A 77 -37.57 12.08 -30.21
C ASP A 77 -36.22 12.18 -29.49
N TYR A 78 -35.58 13.33 -29.62
CA TYR A 78 -34.24 13.58 -29.05
C TYR A 78 -34.21 13.38 -27.53
N GLU A 79 -35.18 13.93 -26.80
CA GLU A 79 -35.23 13.85 -25.33
C GLU A 79 -35.37 12.40 -24.84
N ILE A 80 -36.28 11.64 -25.46
CA ILE A 80 -36.49 10.23 -25.14
C ILE A 80 -35.23 9.43 -25.42
N ASN A 81 -34.62 9.62 -26.60
CA ASN A 81 -33.39 8.95 -26.96
C ASN A 81 -32.25 9.30 -25.99
N TRP A 82 -32.12 10.56 -25.58
CA TRP A 82 -31.14 10.98 -24.57
C TRP A 82 -31.36 10.27 -23.23
N HIS A 83 -32.60 10.25 -22.71
CA HIS A 83 -32.92 9.56 -21.47
C HIS A 83 -32.63 8.06 -21.55
N ILE A 84 -33.02 7.39 -22.65
CA ILE A 84 -32.73 5.96 -22.85
C ILE A 84 -31.22 5.72 -22.83
N ASN A 85 -30.45 6.45 -23.64
CA ASN A 85 -28.99 6.26 -23.69
C ASN A 85 -28.33 6.55 -22.34
N ASN A 86 -28.76 7.60 -21.64
CA ASN A 86 -28.25 7.92 -20.30
C ASN A 86 -28.54 6.79 -19.30
N LEU A 87 -29.77 6.28 -19.27
CA LEU A 87 -30.17 5.18 -18.38
C LEU A 87 -29.43 3.87 -18.73
N LEU A 88 -29.29 3.56 -20.02
CA LEU A 88 -28.51 2.41 -20.48
C LEU A 88 -27.03 2.55 -20.09
N SER A 89 -26.46 3.75 -20.17
CA SER A 89 -25.08 4.00 -19.75
C SER A 89 -24.88 3.78 -18.24
N ILE A 90 -25.94 3.88 -17.43
CA ILE A 90 -25.91 3.65 -15.98
C ILE A 90 -26.10 2.16 -15.69
N ILE A 91 -27.09 1.51 -16.32
CA ILE A 91 -27.46 0.12 -16.05
C ILE A 91 -26.47 -0.87 -16.69
N SER A 92 -26.13 -0.65 -17.97
CA SER A 92 -25.24 -1.50 -18.76
C SER A 92 -24.22 -0.65 -19.53
N PRO A 93 -23.21 -0.08 -18.84
CA PRO A 93 -22.21 0.74 -19.50
C PRO A 93 -21.46 -0.05 -20.57
N THR A 94 -21.35 0.51 -21.76
CA THR A 94 -20.56 -0.06 -22.86
C THR A 94 -19.09 -0.06 -22.48
N GLU A 95 -18.28 -0.98 -23.02
CA GLU A 95 -16.84 -1.01 -22.75
C GLU A 95 -16.15 0.33 -23.06
N LYS A 96 -16.57 1.01 -24.13
CA LYS A 96 -16.10 2.36 -24.47
C LYS A 96 -16.44 3.39 -23.39
N GLU A 97 -17.64 3.33 -22.82
CA GLU A 97 -18.08 4.24 -21.75
C GLU A 97 -17.36 3.94 -20.44
N ARG A 98 -17.13 2.66 -20.11
CA ARG A 98 -16.32 2.25 -18.95
C ARG A 98 -14.88 2.79 -19.07
N LYS A 99 -14.27 2.63 -20.26
CA LYS A 99 -12.93 3.16 -20.54
C LYS A 99 -12.91 4.68 -20.44
N SER A 100 -13.90 5.37 -21.01
CA SER A 100 -14.01 6.83 -20.93
C SER A 100 -14.18 7.32 -19.49
N ARG A 101 -15.03 6.68 -18.69
CA ARG A 101 -15.20 7.00 -17.25
C ARG A 101 -13.91 6.73 -16.47
N SER A 102 -13.26 5.59 -16.69
CA SER A 102 -11.98 5.25 -16.05
C SER A 102 -10.88 6.25 -16.41
N ALA A 103 -10.79 6.65 -17.68
CA ALA A 103 -9.86 7.69 -18.13
C ALA A 103 -10.17 9.03 -17.45
N LYS A 104 -11.44 9.43 -17.39
CA LYS A 104 -11.86 10.67 -16.70
C LYS A 104 -11.45 10.67 -15.23
N ILE A 105 -11.67 9.57 -14.52
CA ILE A 105 -11.27 9.38 -13.13
C ILE A 105 -9.75 9.50 -12.99
N LYS A 106 -8.98 8.78 -13.82
CA LYS A 106 -7.51 8.85 -13.78
C LYS A 106 -6.99 10.25 -14.05
N ASN A 107 -7.58 10.97 -15.01
CA ASN A 107 -7.19 12.34 -15.34
C ASN A 107 -7.51 13.32 -14.21
N ARG A 108 -8.68 13.18 -13.56
CA ARG A 108 -9.04 13.98 -12.37
C ARG A 108 -8.10 13.71 -11.21
N ARG A 109 -7.79 12.44 -10.95
CA ARG A 109 -6.83 12.04 -9.92
C ARG A 109 -5.43 12.58 -10.23
N LEU A 110 -4.97 12.51 -11.47
CA LEU A 110 -3.69 13.09 -11.88
C LEU A 110 -3.64 14.60 -11.60
N ALA A 111 -4.66 15.34 -12.04
CA ALA A 111 -4.77 16.78 -11.78
C ALA A 111 -4.78 17.13 -10.29
N TYR A 112 -5.38 16.27 -9.44
CA TYR A 112 -5.36 16.46 -8.00
C TYR A 112 -4.02 16.07 -7.39
N MET A 113 -3.40 15.00 -7.87
CA MET A 113 -2.08 14.55 -7.46
C MET A 113 -1.03 15.62 -7.69
N ASP A 114 -1.06 16.30 -8.84
CA ASP A 114 -0.14 17.40 -9.15
C ASP A 114 -0.27 18.55 -8.14
N LYS A 115 -1.50 18.87 -7.70
CA LYS A 115 -1.72 19.84 -6.61
C LYS A 115 -1.09 19.37 -5.30
N LEU A 116 -1.28 18.09 -4.94
CA LEU A 116 -0.70 17.50 -3.74
C LEU A 116 0.84 17.45 -3.76
N LEU A 117 1.44 17.24 -4.93
CA LEU A 117 2.89 17.27 -5.11
C LEU A 117 3.45 18.67 -4.88
N VAL A 118 2.74 19.71 -5.35
CA VAL A 118 3.11 21.10 -5.09
C VAL A 118 2.95 21.46 -3.61
N ASP A 119 1.88 20.99 -2.96
CA ASP A 119 1.65 21.22 -1.53
C ASP A 119 2.69 20.52 -0.64
N GLY A 120 3.29 19.41 -1.11
CA GLY A 120 4.41 18.71 -0.46
C GLY A 120 4.07 17.90 0.80
N ASN A 121 2.87 18.04 1.36
CA ASN A 121 2.49 17.36 2.60
C ASN A 121 2.13 15.89 2.40
N TYR A 122 1.29 15.59 1.40
CA TYR A 122 0.73 14.24 1.19
C TYR A 122 1.75 13.22 0.65
N PHE A 123 2.70 13.69 -0.15
CA PHE A 123 3.80 12.90 -0.70
C PHE A 123 5.12 13.18 0.01
N SER A 124 5.08 13.73 1.23
CA SER A 124 6.26 13.76 2.10
C SER A 124 6.64 12.33 2.49
N GLU A 125 7.94 12.09 2.69
CA GLU A 125 8.44 10.78 3.11
C GLU A 125 7.72 10.28 4.37
N ASP A 126 7.59 11.15 5.39
CA ASP A 126 6.95 10.80 6.65
C ASP A 126 5.47 10.41 6.44
N ALA A 127 4.71 11.18 5.66
CA ALA A 127 3.32 10.85 5.36
C ALA A 127 3.19 9.54 4.59
N MET A 128 4.06 9.31 3.60
CA MET A 128 4.04 8.05 2.84
C MET A 128 4.44 6.85 3.71
N ARG A 129 5.42 7.01 4.61
CA ARG A 129 5.84 5.99 5.57
C ARG A 129 4.73 5.62 6.55
N GLU A 130 3.96 6.58 7.05
CA GLU A 130 2.86 6.30 7.97
C GLU A 130 1.74 5.47 7.34
N ARG A 131 1.46 5.73 6.05
CA ARG A 131 0.45 5.02 5.25
C ARG A 131 0.92 3.64 4.85
N GLU A 132 2.15 3.53 4.34
CA GLU A 132 2.71 2.32 3.75
C GLU A 132 4.07 1.98 4.38
N PRO A 133 4.09 1.58 5.67
CA PRO A 133 5.32 1.43 6.44
C PRO A 133 6.20 0.28 5.96
N TYR A 134 5.61 -0.82 5.50
CA TYR A 134 6.38 -1.95 4.98
C TYR A 134 7.05 -1.62 3.64
N LEU A 135 6.32 -0.97 2.74
CA LEU A 135 6.86 -0.53 1.47
C LEU A 135 7.98 0.50 1.67
N HIS A 136 7.80 1.46 2.58
CA HIS A 136 8.87 2.40 2.93
C HIS A 136 10.10 1.67 3.46
N HIS A 137 9.91 0.70 4.37
CA HIS A 137 11.01 -0.07 4.92
C HIS A 137 11.82 -0.81 3.85
N GLU A 138 11.14 -1.47 2.91
CA GLU A 138 11.79 -2.23 1.83
C GLU A 138 12.59 -1.34 0.87
N TYR A 139 12.06 -0.16 0.52
CA TYR A 139 12.72 0.70 -0.46
C TYR A 139 13.76 1.63 0.15
N VAL A 140 13.44 2.23 1.31
CA VAL A 140 14.25 3.31 1.91
C VAL A 140 14.69 2.94 3.33
N GLY A 141 13.76 2.48 4.18
CA GLY A 141 13.96 2.40 5.62
C GLY A 141 14.98 1.35 6.11
N LYS A 142 15.35 0.35 5.30
CA LYS A 142 16.43 -0.61 5.60
C LYS A 142 17.84 -0.07 5.31
N PHE A 143 17.95 0.95 4.45
CA PHE A 143 19.22 1.57 4.07
C PHE A 143 19.51 2.86 4.82
N GLN A 144 18.49 3.43 5.48
CA GLN A 144 18.68 4.56 6.37
C GLN A 144 19.50 4.14 7.60
N ASP A 145 20.46 4.99 7.96
CA ASP A 145 21.36 4.76 9.07
C ASP A 145 20.60 4.42 10.37
N PRO A 146 20.93 3.28 11.04
CA PRO A 146 20.38 2.91 12.34
C PRO A 146 20.52 4.01 13.40
N SER A 147 21.43 4.95 13.23
CA SER A 147 21.57 6.13 14.11
C SER A 147 20.27 6.95 14.23
N GLY A 148 19.44 6.97 13.19
CA GLY A 148 18.11 7.56 13.22
C GLY A 148 17.13 6.84 14.17
N ARG A 149 17.35 5.55 14.41
CA ARG A 149 16.59 4.68 15.32
C ARG A 149 17.22 4.59 16.72
N SER A 150 18.32 5.30 16.95
CA SER A 150 19.04 5.28 18.24
C SER A 150 18.15 5.67 19.41
N MET A 151 18.44 5.12 20.60
CA MET A 151 17.72 5.37 21.85
C MET A 151 17.70 6.84 22.25
N ALA A 152 18.70 7.65 21.88
CA ALA A 152 18.72 9.07 22.20
C ALA A 152 19.42 9.86 21.08
N ARG A 153 18.77 10.91 20.59
CA ARG A 153 19.40 11.87 19.68
C ARG A 153 20.00 13.04 20.48
N PRO A 154 21.18 13.55 20.10
CA PRO A 154 21.76 14.72 20.78
C PRO A 154 20.80 15.91 20.78
N GLY A 155 20.44 16.39 21.98
CA GLY A 155 19.56 17.56 22.16
C GLY A 155 18.06 17.27 22.24
N GLU A 156 17.63 16.02 22.10
CA GLU A 156 16.22 15.61 22.21
C GLU A 156 15.80 15.44 23.69
N ARG A 157 14.55 15.83 24.03
CA ARG A 157 14.02 15.60 25.39
C ARG A 157 13.56 14.15 25.51
N TRP A 158 13.69 13.54 26.69
CA TRP A 158 13.17 12.20 26.97
C TRP A 158 11.70 11.98 26.56
N SER A 159 10.87 13.01 26.68
CA SER A 159 9.47 12.97 26.23
C SER A 159 9.33 12.81 24.72
N GLU A 160 10.17 13.49 23.94
CA GLU A 160 10.16 13.42 22.47
C GLU A 160 10.69 12.07 22.01
N THR A 161 11.78 11.60 22.62
CA THR A 161 12.33 10.26 22.39
C THR A 161 11.30 9.16 22.68
N LEU A 162 10.55 9.27 23.78
CA LEU A 162 9.53 8.28 24.14
C LEU A 162 8.38 8.28 23.13
N MET A 163 7.91 9.45 22.69
CA MET A 163 6.88 9.56 21.66
C MET A 163 7.36 8.92 20.35
N ARG A 164 8.54 9.30 19.87
CA ARG A 164 9.15 8.72 18.66
C ARG A 164 9.27 7.21 18.72
N ARG A 165 9.76 6.65 19.84
CA ARG A 165 9.87 5.18 20.00
C ARG A 165 8.50 4.50 20.01
N SER A 166 7.49 5.13 20.61
CA SER A 166 6.14 4.57 20.60
C SER A 166 5.55 4.57 19.18
N GLU A 167 5.81 5.61 18.39
CA GLU A 167 5.42 5.71 16.99
C GLU A 167 6.16 4.65 16.14
N GLU A 168 7.48 4.52 16.31
CA GLU A 168 8.29 3.50 15.64
C GLU A 168 7.82 2.09 15.97
N ALA A 169 7.48 1.80 17.22
CA ALA A 169 6.95 0.49 17.62
C ALA A 169 5.62 0.17 16.92
N ILE A 170 4.73 1.16 16.76
CA ILE A 170 3.47 0.99 16.01
C ILE A 170 3.77 0.69 14.53
N LEU A 171 4.75 1.37 13.93
CA LEU A 171 5.14 1.11 12.54
C LEU A 171 5.74 -0.29 12.37
N VAL A 172 6.60 -0.74 13.28
CA VAL A 172 7.16 -2.10 13.25
C VAL A 172 6.07 -3.15 13.37
N GLU A 173 5.07 -2.94 14.23
CA GLU A 173 3.93 -3.86 14.35
C GLU A 173 3.12 -3.95 13.04
N LYS A 174 2.84 -2.79 12.40
CA LYS A 174 2.20 -2.77 11.07
C LYS A 174 3.03 -3.51 10.02
N ILE A 175 4.36 -3.34 10.04
CA ILE A 175 5.28 -4.03 9.14
C ILE A 175 5.19 -5.54 9.34
N ARG A 176 5.24 -6.02 10.59
CA ARG A 176 5.13 -7.45 10.92
C ARG A 176 3.80 -8.05 10.45
N GLY A 177 2.70 -7.33 10.63
CA GLY A 177 1.39 -7.75 10.13
C GLY A 177 1.37 -7.92 8.61
N GLU A 178 1.99 -7.01 7.86
CA GLU A 178 2.14 -7.12 6.41
C GLU A 178 3.08 -8.26 5.99
N GLN A 179 4.23 -8.41 6.66
CA GLN A 179 5.16 -9.53 6.44
C GLN A 179 4.47 -10.88 6.65
N GLN A 180 3.67 -11.01 7.71
CA GLN A 180 2.88 -12.22 7.97
C GLN A 180 1.85 -12.47 6.86
N ARG A 181 1.15 -11.43 6.39
CA ARG A 181 0.17 -11.53 5.30
C ARG A 181 0.81 -12.00 3.99
N LEU A 182 2.06 -11.59 3.74
CA LEU A 182 2.84 -11.96 2.56
C LEU A 182 3.56 -13.32 2.71
N GLY A 183 3.56 -13.91 3.91
CA GLY A 183 4.20 -15.21 4.18
C GLY A 183 5.72 -15.14 4.32
N VAL A 184 6.26 -14.00 4.72
CA VAL A 184 7.69 -13.82 5.03
C VAL A 184 8.04 -14.66 6.26
N ALA A 185 9.19 -15.34 6.23
CA ALA A 185 9.68 -16.16 7.34
C ALA A 185 9.89 -15.30 8.59
N GLN A 186 9.61 -15.86 9.78
CA GLN A 186 9.72 -15.12 11.04
C GLN A 186 11.15 -14.64 11.34
N SER A 187 12.16 -15.37 10.88
CA SER A 187 13.57 -14.96 10.94
C SER A 187 13.84 -13.63 10.25
N ASP A 188 13.09 -13.31 9.20
CA ASP A 188 13.29 -12.14 8.36
C ASP A 188 12.38 -10.98 8.78
N TRP A 189 11.69 -11.10 9.92
CA TRP A 189 10.78 -10.08 10.41
C TRP A 189 11.53 -8.87 10.96
N VAL A 190 11.02 -7.68 10.67
CA VAL A 190 11.64 -6.44 11.12
C VAL A 190 11.62 -6.36 12.65
N GLY A 191 12.75 -5.99 13.24
CA GLY A 191 12.92 -5.85 14.68
C GLY A 191 13.34 -7.12 15.41
N ASN A 192 13.50 -8.26 14.72
CA ASN A 192 14.16 -9.44 15.29
C ASN A 192 15.68 -9.29 15.42
N GLU A 193 16.27 -8.15 15.00
CA GLU A 193 17.70 -7.89 15.18
C GLU A 193 18.16 -8.05 16.63
N ARG A 194 17.31 -7.71 17.61
CA ARG A 194 17.65 -7.87 19.03
C ARG A 194 17.53 -9.32 19.49
N GLU A 195 16.52 -10.05 19.04
CA GLU A 195 16.39 -11.49 19.34
C GLU A 195 17.52 -12.27 18.67
N ARG A 196 17.92 -11.90 17.44
CA ARG A 196 19.08 -12.50 16.74
C ARG A 196 20.40 -12.16 17.41
N GLN A 197 20.58 -10.93 17.91
CA GLN A 197 21.76 -10.56 18.70
C GLN A 197 21.80 -11.30 20.03
N GLU A 198 20.67 -11.47 20.71
CA GLU A 198 20.58 -12.24 21.95
C GLU A 198 20.83 -13.74 21.70
N GLU A 199 20.34 -14.31 20.60
CA GLU A 199 20.64 -15.69 20.18
C GLU A 199 22.11 -15.88 19.76
N GLU A 200 22.70 -14.92 19.02
CA GLU A 200 24.13 -14.93 18.66
C GLU A 200 25.03 -14.81 19.91
N GLU A 201 24.66 -13.97 20.89
CA GLU A 201 25.37 -13.86 22.18
C GLU A 201 25.23 -15.16 23.00
N GLU A 202 24.06 -15.80 23.02
CA GLU A 202 23.87 -17.11 23.67
C GLU A 202 24.67 -18.24 22.99
N GLU A 203 24.75 -18.27 21.65
CA GLU A 203 25.60 -19.23 20.91
C GLU A 203 27.09 -19.01 21.19
N GLU A 204 27.57 -17.77 21.25
CA GLU A 204 28.96 -17.46 21.64
C GLU A 204 29.27 -17.88 23.09
N GLU A 205 28.33 -17.67 24.03
CA GLU A 205 28.49 -18.15 25.42
C GLU A 205 28.53 -19.69 25.49
N GLU A 206 27.70 -20.40 24.70
CA GLU A 206 27.74 -21.86 24.62
C GLU A 206 29.06 -22.40 24.02
N GLU A 207 29.58 -21.74 22.97
CA GLU A 207 30.89 -22.10 22.38
C GLU A 207 32.05 -21.86 23.36
N GLU A 208 32.05 -20.75 24.12
CA GLU A 208 33.05 -20.50 25.17
C GLU A 208 32.98 -21.54 26.30
N GLU A 209 31.77 -21.97 26.71
CA GLU A 209 31.60 -23.04 27.70
C GLU A 209 32.12 -24.40 27.18
N GLU A 210 31.89 -24.75 25.91
CA GLU A 210 32.42 -25.98 25.31
C GLU A 210 33.96 -25.95 25.23
N GLU A 211 34.57 -24.82 24.87
CA GLU A 211 36.03 -24.65 24.87
C GLU A 211 36.65 -24.77 26.29
N GLU A 212 36.00 -24.24 27.33
CA GLU A 212 36.44 -24.42 28.72
C GLU A 212 36.37 -25.89 29.16
N ILE A 213 35.32 -26.63 28.77
CA ILE A 213 35.17 -28.05 29.10
C ILE A 213 36.27 -28.89 28.41
N GLU A 214 36.54 -28.66 27.11
CA GLU A 214 37.63 -29.36 26.41
C GLU A 214 39.00 -29.05 27.03
N ALA A 215 39.23 -27.81 27.46
CA ALA A 215 40.47 -27.42 28.12
C ALA A 215 40.65 -28.11 29.49
N ASP A 216 39.58 -28.28 30.27
CA ASP A 216 39.62 -28.95 31.57
C ASP A 216 39.76 -30.48 31.42
N GLU A 217 39.15 -31.08 30.39
CA GLU A 217 39.36 -32.49 30.02
C GLU A 217 40.83 -32.75 29.62
N ASP A 218 41.43 -31.93 28.76
CA ASP A 218 42.84 -32.05 28.35
C ASP A 218 43.80 -31.80 29.54
N ALA A 219 43.46 -30.90 30.46
CA ALA A 219 44.19 -30.71 31.71
C ALA A 219 44.15 -31.97 32.61
N SER A 220 42.98 -32.58 32.75
CA SER A 220 42.80 -33.81 33.53
C SER A 220 43.54 -35.01 32.93
N GLU A 221 43.56 -35.14 31.59
CA GLU A 221 44.30 -36.20 30.90
C GLU A 221 45.82 -36.04 31.09
N ARG A 222 46.32 -34.79 31.10
CA ARG A 222 47.72 -34.48 31.40
C ARG A 222 48.07 -34.78 32.85
N GLU A 223 47.18 -34.51 33.81
CA GLU A 223 47.40 -34.89 35.21
C GLU A 223 47.43 -36.42 35.41
N ILE A 224 46.53 -37.17 34.77
CA ILE A 224 46.53 -38.64 34.80
C ILE A 224 47.81 -39.22 34.16
N ALA A 225 48.32 -38.57 33.10
CA ALA A 225 49.58 -38.96 32.46
C ALA A 225 50.81 -38.67 33.35
N VAL A 226 50.78 -37.60 34.15
CA VAL A 226 51.82 -37.28 35.14
C VAL A 226 51.75 -38.24 36.32
N GLU A 227 50.56 -38.59 36.82
CA GLU A 227 50.39 -39.51 37.94
C GLU A 227 50.85 -40.93 37.58
N LYS A 228 50.53 -41.43 36.37
CA LYS A 228 51.06 -42.72 35.86
C LYS A 228 52.59 -42.75 35.74
N LYS A 229 53.23 -41.61 35.49
CA LYS A 229 54.70 -41.49 35.44
C LYS A 229 55.34 -41.49 36.83
N THR A 230 54.61 -41.08 37.88
CA THR A 230 55.12 -41.03 39.27
C THR A 230 55.03 -42.36 40.02
N VAL A 231 54.28 -43.36 39.50
CA VAL A 231 54.13 -44.69 40.12
C VAL A 231 55.21 -45.70 39.69
N GLU A 232 56.00 -45.41 38.64
CA GLU A 232 57.07 -46.31 38.17
C GLU A 232 58.48 -46.02 38.73
N GLU A 233 58.69 -44.97 39.53
CA GLU A 233 60.04 -44.63 40.03
C GLU A 233 60.08 -44.36 41.54
N VAL A 234 59.86 -45.39 42.37
CA VAL A 234 60.37 -45.41 43.75
C VAL A 234 61.03 -46.75 44.07
N THR A 235 62.31 -46.89 43.67
CA THR A 235 63.33 -47.66 44.41
C THR A 235 64.70 -46.99 44.23
N GLY A 236 65.28 -46.46 45.31
CA GLY A 236 66.75 -46.44 45.47
C GLY A 236 67.48 -45.09 45.55
N MET A 237 67.41 -44.44 46.72
CA MET A 237 68.53 -43.82 47.47
C MET A 237 69.67 -43.01 46.75
N ALA A 238 69.67 -41.71 47.05
CA ALA A 238 70.62 -41.02 47.94
C ALA A 238 71.74 -40.09 47.37
N VAL A 239 71.88 -38.96 48.10
CA VAL A 239 73.05 -38.07 48.35
C VAL A 239 73.35 -36.92 47.35
N GLU A 240 72.87 -35.72 47.74
CA GLU A 240 73.55 -34.39 47.91
C GLU A 240 74.64 -33.82 46.94
N PRO A 241 74.85 -32.48 46.93
CA PRO A 241 74.87 -31.59 45.74
C PRO A 241 76.29 -31.26 45.22
N PRO A 242 76.49 -30.52 44.09
CA PRO A 242 76.69 -29.05 44.20
C PRO A 242 76.45 -28.15 42.94
N THR A 243 76.18 -26.86 43.20
CA THR A 243 76.74 -25.62 42.57
C THR A 243 76.63 -25.26 41.08
N ARG A 244 75.99 -24.07 40.85
CA ARG A 244 76.50 -22.82 40.22
C ARG A 244 76.62 -22.71 38.68
N SER A 245 75.80 -21.81 38.10
CA SER A 245 76.19 -20.57 37.34
C SER A 245 75.07 -20.20 36.35
N SER A 246 74.25 -19.19 36.64
CA SER A 246 74.32 -17.82 36.10
C SER A 246 74.21 -17.70 34.57
N GLN A 247 73.04 -17.28 34.09
CA GLN A 247 72.94 -16.18 33.14
C GLN A 247 71.54 -15.55 33.13
N THR A 248 71.53 -14.26 33.43
CA THR A 248 70.49 -13.26 33.21
C THR A 248 70.14 -13.13 31.72
N VAL A 249 68.91 -12.70 31.39
CA VAL A 249 68.60 -11.48 30.59
C VAL A 249 67.18 -11.54 29.98
N GLU A 250 66.47 -10.41 30.17
CA GLU A 250 65.39 -9.81 29.37
C GLU A 250 63.97 -10.39 29.32
N VAL A 251 63.15 -9.74 30.14
CA VAL A 251 61.75 -9.38 29.90
C VAL A 251 61.56 -8.81 28.48
N LYS A 252 60.67 -9.40 27.70
CA LYS A 252 59.90 -8.69 26.67
C LYS A 252 58.42 -9.05 26.84
N GLN A 253 57.68 -8.06 27.33
CA GLN A 253 56.23 -8.00 27.23
C GLN A 253 55.89 -7.69 25.78
N ASP A 254 55.39 -8.69 25.05
CA ASP A 254 54.67 -8.44 23.80
C ASP A 254 53.18 -8.48 24.13
N HIS A 255 52.66 -7.33 24.59
CA HIS A 255 51.25 -7.02 24.49
C HIS A 255 50.98 -6.62 23.04
N ASN A 256 50.84 -7.60 22.16
CA ASN A 256 50.19 -7.38 20.87
C ASN A 256 48.69 -7.54 21.12
N ALA A 257 48.08 -6.49 21.69
CA ALA A 257 46.64 -6.29 21.58
C ALA A 257 46.37 -5.97 20.11
N GLU A 258 46.24 -7.02 19.30
CA GLU A 258 45.46 -6.96 18.08
C GLU A 258 44.06 -6.58 18.53
N MET A 259 43.78 -5.28 18.44
CA MET A 259 42.43 -4.79 18.38
C MET A 259 41.84 -5.47 17.15
N SER A 260 41.15 -6.59 17.40
CA SER A 260 40.20 -7.17 16.45
C SER A 260 39.33 -6.01 16.01
N VAL A 261 39.63 -5.50 14.82
CA VAL A 261 38.72 -4.65 14.09
C VAL A 261 37.59 -5.60 13.79
N VAL A 262 36.60 -5.62 14.68
CA VAL A 262 35.26 -6.08 14.34
C VAL A 262 34.93 -5.28 13.10
N GLU A 263 35.07 -5.92 11.93
CA GLU A 263 34.55 -5.35 10.69
C GLU A 263 33.11 -5.04 11.01
N PRO A 264 32.69 -3.75 11.00
CA PRO A 264 31.28 -3.46 11.08
C PRO A 264 30.69 -4.20 9.89
N LEU A 265 29.83 -5.19 10.17
CA LEU A 265 28.94 -5.80 9.20
C LEU A 265 28.51 -4.66 8.28
N VAL A 266 28.89 -4.77 7.01
CA VAL A 266 28.74 -3.70 6.03
C VAL A 266 27.27 -3.31 6.07
N ALA A 267 26.96 -2.24 6.79
CA ALA A 267 25.67 -1.60 6.67
C ALA A 267 25.54 -1.38 5.17
N ASP A 268 24.44 -1.82 4.60
CA ASP A 268 24.11 -1.70 3.19
C ASP A 268 23.86 -0.21 2.88
N SER A 269 24.80 0.66 3.27
CA SER A 269 24.73 2.10 3.23
C SER A 269 24.96 2.47 1.78
N LEU A 270 23.84 2.52 1.06
CA LEU A 270 23.78 2.99 -0.32
C LEU A 270 24.45 4.36 -0.43
N SER A 271 25.04 4.63 -1.58
CA SER A 271 25.48 5.97 -1.92
C SER A 271 24.30 6.94 -1.89
N MET A 272 24.59 8.24 -1.76
CA MET A 272 23.56 9.28 -1.73
C MET A 272 22.68 9.25 -2.99
N GLU A 273 23.28 8.99 -4.15
CA GLU A 273 22.58 8.88 -5.44
C GLU A 273 21.67 7.64 -5.48
N GLU A 274 22.15 6.48 -5.04
CA GLU A 274 21.33 5.26 -4.95
C GLU A 274 20.18 5.39 -3.95
N MET A 275 20.38 6.12 -2.84
CA MET A 275 19.31 6.38 -1.88
C MET A 275 18.23 7.29 -2.48
N GLU A 276 18.62 8.28 -3.27
CA GLU A 276 17.69 9.15 -4.00
C GLU A 276 16.87 8.33 -5.02
N ASP A 277 17.51 7.47 -5.81
CA ASP A 277 16.84 6.56 -6.74
C ASP A 277 15.81 5.65 -6.04
N ARG A 278 16.14 5.15 -4.85
CA ARG A 278 15.22 4.32 -4.06
C ARG A 278 14.03 5.11 -3.53
N MET A 279 14.26 6.36 -3.10
CA MET A 279 13.20 7.26 -2.69
C MET A 279 12.27 7.60 -3.88
N GLU A 280 12.84 7.85 -5.06
CA GLU A 280 12.06 8.11 -6.27
C GLU A 280 11.20 6.89 -6.66
N GLN A 281 11.75 5.67 -6.56
CA GLN A 281 10.98 4.44 -6.79
C GLN A 281 9.83 4.29 -5.80
N PHE A 282 10.09 4.52 -4.50
CA PHE A 282 9.06 4.51 -3.48
C PHE A 282 7.96 5.53 -3.78
N MET A 283 8.34 6.77 -4.08
CA MET A 283 7.43 7.84 -4.44
C MET A 283 6.60 7.48 -5.68
N TYR A 284 7.22 6.92 -6.72
CA TYR A 284 6.52 6.50 -7.93
C TYR A 284 5.44 5.44 -7.64
N ILE A 285 5.76 4.44 -6.81
CA ILE A 285 4.78 3.42 -6.40
C ILE A 285 3.62 4.08 -5.65
N MET A 286 3.91 5.01 -4.73
CA MET A 286 2.88 5.75 -4.00
C MET A 286 1.99 6.60 -4.92
N GLN A 287 2.55 7.24 -5.95
CA GLN A 287 1.79 7.94 -6.98
C GLN A 287 0.90 6.99 -7.78
N GLN A 288 1.39 5.81 -8.16
CA GLN A 288 0.58 4.81 -8.86
C GLN A 288 -0.58 4.29 -8.01
N LYS A 289 -0.33 3.99 -6.73
CA LYS A 289 -1.38 3.61 -5.76
C LYS A 289 -2.41 4.72 -5.58
N PHE A 290 -1.97 5.98 -5.62
CA PHE A 290 -2.87 7.12 -5.58
C PHE A 290 -3.79 7.16 -6.82
N LEU A 291 -3.22 6.99 -8.02
CA LEU A 291 -3.99 6.99 -9.26
C LEU A 291 -4.94 5.78 -9.36
N SER A 292 -4.55 4.61 -8.86
CA SER A 292 -5.42 3.42 -8.80
C SER A 292 -6.54 3.56 -7.75
N GLY A 293 -6.36 4.43 -6.75
CA GLY A 293 -7.35 4.69 -5.70
C GLY A 293 -7.25 3.72 -4.53
N GLU A 294 -6.08 3.11 -4.35
CA GLU A 294 -5.83 2.17 -3.26
C GLU A 294 -5.72 2.87 -1.90
N ASP A 295 -5.44 4.17 -1.88
CA ASP A 295 -5.20 4.98 -0.67
C ASP A 295 -6.50 5.49 0.02
N HIS A 296 -7.61 4.79 -0.19
CA HIS A 296 -8.96 5.19 0.25
C HIS A 296 -9.12 5.30 1.78
N GLN A 297 -8.21 4.71 2.54
CA GLN A 297 -8.18 4.81 4.01
C GLN A 297 -7.71 6.19 4.48
N HIS A 298 -6.91 6.88 3.67
CA HIS A 298 -6.30 8.15 4.00
C HIS A 298 -6.89 9.32 3.21
N LEU A 299 -7.56 9.03 2.09
CA LEU A 299 -8.17 10.04 1.24
C LEU A 299 -9.50 9.60 0.64
N ASP A 300 -10.47 10.51 0.67
CA ASP A 300 -11.81 10.30 0.13
C ASP A 300 -11.85 10.59 -1.38
N TYR A 301 -11.64 9.55 -2.19
CA TYR A 301 -11.59 9.66 -3.65
C TYR A 301 -12.91 10.09 -4.29
N SER A 302 -14.06 9.89 -3.65
CA SER A 302 -15.34 10.34 -4.20
C SER A 302 -15.36 11.86 -4.42
N LYS A 303 -14.67 12.61 -3.54
CA LYS A 303 -14.53 14.08 -3.69
C LYS A 303 -13.69 14.49 -4.89
N ILE A 304 -12.78 13.64 -5.36
CA ILE A 304 -11.91 13.90 -6.51
C ILE A 304 -12.57 13.38 -7.78
N ASP A 305 -13.08 12.15 -7.73
CA ASP A 305 -13.64 11.44 -8.88
C ASP A 305 -14.91 12.13 -9.41
N GLU A 306 -15.64 12.85 -8.55
CA GLU A 306 -16.83 13.62 -8.91
C GLU A 306 -16.55 15.12 -9.18
N ASP A 307 -15.35 15.61 -8.91
CA ASP A 307 -15.01 17.04 -9.07
C ASP A 307 -14.77 17.39 -10.55
N GLU A 308 -15.75 18.06 -11.15
CA GLU A 308 -15.68 18.53 -12.53
C GLU A 308 -14.70 19.69 -12.73
N THR A 309 -14.35 20.43 -11.67
CA THR A 309 -13.42 21.57 -11.78
C THR A 309 -11.98 21.12 -12.11
N LEU A 310 -11.67 19.85 -11.91
CA LEU A 310 -10.40 19.24 -12.28
C LEU A 310 -10.32 18.91 -13.78
N ASP A 311 -11.44 18.92 -14.50
CA ASP A 311 -11.47 18.62 -15.94
C ASP A 311 -10.72 19.69 -16.76
N ASP A 312 -10.72 20.95 -16.29
CA ASP A 312 -10.03 22.08 -16.93
C ASP A 312 -8.52 21.88 -17.03
N HIS A 313 -7.93 21.07 -16.12
CA HIS A 313 -6.50 20.83 -16.04
C HIS A 313 -5.95 20.18 -17.32
N TRP A 314 -6.66 19.17 -17.83
CA TRP A 314 -6.23 18.37 -18.98
C TRP A 314 -6.98 18.72 -20.27
N MET A 315 -8.05 19.53 -20.20
CA MET A 315 -8.72 20.02 -21.42
C MET A 315 -7.81 20.83 -22.33
N LYS A 316 -6.84 21.56 -21.78
CA LYS A 316 -5.85 22.31 -22.60
C LYS A 316 -4.94 21.39 -23.39
N GLU A 317 -4.40 20.39 -22.71
CA GLU A 317 -3.51 19.38 -23.30
C GLU A 317 -4.27 18.52 -24.32
N ALA A 318 -5.48 18.07 -23.99
CA ALA A 318 -6.32 17.32 -24.92
C ALA A 318 -6.66 18.09 -26.21
N ASN A 319 -6.80 19.42 -26.14
CA ASN A 319 -6.97 20.25 -27.34
C ASN A 319 -5.67 20.32 -28.15
N GLN A 320 -4.52 20.44 -27.50
CA GLN A 320 -3.22 20.45 -28.17
C GLN A 320 -2.94 19.10 -28.86
N ASP A 321 -3.18 17.97 -28.19
CA ASP A 321 -3.06 16.64 -28.77
C ASP A 321 -3.97 16.47 -29.99
N ALA A 322 -5.19 17.01 -29.92
CA ALA A 322 -6.13 16.98 -31.05
C ALA A 322 -5.66 17.85 -32.23
N GLU A 323 -5.06 19.01 -31.95
CA GLU A 323 -4.44 19.87 -32.96
C GLU A 323 -3.22 19.19 -33.59
N GLU A 324 -2.30 18.63 -32.80
CA GLU A 324 -1.12 17.91 -33.28
C GLU A 324 -1.51 16.74 -34.18
N LYS A 325 -2.48 15.93 -33.75
CA LYS A 325 -3.02 14.84 -34.56
C LYS A 325 -3.59 15.34 -35.89
N TYR A 326 -4.32 16.46 -35.88
CA TYR A 326 -4.84 17.05 -37.11
C TYR A 326 -3.72 17.49 -38.07
N PHE A 327 -2.62 18.05 -37.55
CA PHE A 327 -1.45 18.42 -38.35
C PHE A 327 -0.66 17.22 -38.85
N ASP A 328 -0.61 16.12 -38.10
CA ASP A 328 0.02 14.87 -38.53
C ASP A 328 -0.79 14.19 -39.63
N ASP A 329 -2.10 14.08 -39.49
CA ASP A 329 -3.00 13.52 -40.50
C ASP A 329 -2.94 14.33 -41.82
N ILE A 330 -2.79 15.67 -41.75
CA ILE A 330 -2.58 16.52 -42.93
C ILE A 330 -1.21 16.27 -43.56
N ARG A 331 -0.16 16.15 -42.74
CA ARG A 331 1.20 15.89 -43.24
C ARG A 331 1.31 14.52 -43.91
N GLU A 332 0.56 13.52 -43.44
CA GLU A 332 0.50 12.19 -44.04
C GLU A 332 -0.31 12.14 -45.35
N CYS A 333 -1.25 13.07 -45.57
CA CYS A 333 -2.00 13.17 -46.84
C CYS A 333 -1.22 13.86 -47.98
N ASP A 334 -0.20 14.65 -47.64
CA ASP A 334 0.65 15.40 -48.58
C ASP A 334 1.92 14.64 -49.02
N THR A 335 2.12 13.40 -48.53
CA THR A 335 3.19 12.46 -48.94
C THR A 335 2.61 11.26 -49.68
#